data_AF-A0A826J9C1-F1
#
_entry.id   AF-A0A826J9C1-F1
#
_cell.length_a   1.000
_cell.length_b   1.000
_cell.length_c   1.000
_cell.angle_alpha   90.00
_cell.angle_beta   90.00
_cell.angle_gamma   90.00
#
_symmetry.space_group_name_H-M   'P 1'
#
loop_
_entity.id
_entity.type
_entity.pdbx_description
1 polymer ?
#
loop_
_entity_poly.entity_id
_entity_poly.type
_entity_poly.pdbx_seq_one_letter_code
_entity_poly.pdbx_strand_id
1 'polypeptide(L)' 'MFLKTEQFEYNGVSVTLSELSALQRFDYIKFVSDAEQQETTKHDVVHINQRYLETASLLVAMSLWHSHSLKGTLASPE' A
#
# COMPACT_ATOMS: atom_id res chain seq x y z
N MET A 1 -5.37 -17.61 6.86
CA MET A 1 -6.23 -17.12 5.76
C MET A 1 -6.62 -15.69 6.14
N PHE A 2 -5.92 -14.71 5.57
CA PHE A 2 -6.03 -13.31 5.94
C PHE A 2 -6.33 -12.52 4.68
N LEU A 3 -7.57 -12.43 4.21
CA LEU A 3 -7.89 -11.41 3.22
C LEU A 3 -9.29 -10.90 3.55
N LYS A 4 -9.35 -9.90 4.42
CA LYS A 4 -10.58 -9.13 4.60
C LYS A 4 -10.94 -8.53 3.24
N THR A 5 -12.22 -8.61 2.88
CA THR A 5 -12.76 -7.96 1.69
C THR A 5 -13.68 -6.84 2.12
N GLU A 6 -13.65 -5.75 1.37
CA GLU A 6 -14.56 -4.63 1.59
C GLU A 6 -15.07 -4.07 0.27
N GLN A 7 -16.28 -3.53 0.28
CA GLN A 7 -16.83 -2.84 -0.87
C GLN A 7 -16.36 -1.38 -0.85
N PHE A 8 -15.72 -0.95 -1.93
CA PHE A 8 -15.31 0.42 -2.15
C PHE A 8 -16.19 1.03 -3.24
N GLU A 9 -16.93 2.08 -2.87
CA GLU A 9 -17.74 2.85 -3.82
C GLU A 9 -17.11 4.22 -4.04
N TYR A 10 -16.92 4.58 -5.31
CA TYR A 10 -16.43 5.89 -5.70
C TYR A 10 -17.08 6.30 -7.03
N ASN A 11 -17.65 7.51 -7.09
CA ASN A 11 -18.37 8.03 -8.25
C ASN A 11 -19.46 7.08 -8.79
N GLY A 12 -20.19 6.39 -7.90
CA GLY A 12 -21.25 5.44 -8.27
C GLY A 12 -20.74 4.12 -8.87
N VAL A 13 -19.42 3.90 -8.90
CA VAL A 13 -18.81 2.63 -9.28
C VAL A 13 -18.38 1.89 -8.02
N SER A 14 -18.78 0.63 -7.94
CA SER A 14 -18.54 -0.24 -6.78
C SER A 14 -17.53 -1.33 -7.15
N VAL A 15 -16.45 -1.45 -6.38
CA VAL A 15 -15.41 -2.48 -6.56
C VAL A 15 -15.09 -3.14 -5.22
N THR A 16 -14.90 -4.45 -5.22
CA THR A 16 -14.49 -5.19 -4.02
C THR A 16 -12.97 -5.10 -3.86
N LEU A 17 -12.53 -4.43 -2.80
CA LEU A 17 -11.13 -4.44 -2.38
C LEU A 17 -10.86 -5.69 -1.56
N SER A 18 -9.71 -6.30 -1.80
CA SER A 18 -9.20 -7.39 -0.98
C SER A 18 -7.89 -6.94 -0.33
N GLU A 19 -7.76 -7.18 0.96
CA GLU A 19 -6.47 -7.05 1.63
C GLU A 19 -5.42 -7.88 0.89
N LEU A 20 -4.16 -7.42 0.86
CA LEU A 20 -3.05 -8.22 0.31
C LEU A 20 -2.58 -9.25 1.34
N SER A 21 -2.34 -10.48 0.89
CA SER A 21 -1.73 -11.51 1.73
C SER A 21 -0.30 -11.13 2.11
N ALA A 22 0.22 -11.73 3.18
CA ALA A 22 1.62 -11.54 3.58
C ALA A 22 2.60 -11.85 2.44
N LEU A 23 2.31 -12.87 1.62
CA LEU A 23 3.13 -13.23 0.46
C LEU A 23 3.04 -12.17 -0.65
N GLN A 24 1.83 -11.73 -1.01
CA GLN A 24 1.66 -10.66 -2.01
C GLN A 24 2.31 -9.34 -1.57
N ARG A 25 2.28 -9.02 -0.27
CA ARG A 25 3.00 -7.86 0.29
C ARG A 25 4.50 -8.03 0.12
N PHE A 26 5.05 -9.21 0.39
CA PHE A 26 6.47 -9.51 0.19
C PHE A 26 6.87 -9.38 -1.29
N ASP A 27 6.08 -9.97 -2.20
CA ASP A 27 6.34 -9.89 -3.64
C ASP A 27 6.28 -8.46 -4.16
N TYR A 28 5.34 -7.65 -3.67
CA TYR A 28 5.24 -6.23 -4.03
C TYR A 28 6.46 -5.43 -3.57
N ILE A 29 6.90 -5.64 -2.32
CA ILE A 29 8.10 -4.99 -1.77
C ILE A 29 9.34 -5.36 -2.61
N LYS A 30 9.47 -6.63 -2.98
CA LYS A 30 10.56 -7.08 -3.85
C LYS A 30 10.51 -6.41 -5.23
N PHE A 31 9.33 -6.36 -5.85
CA PHE A 31 9.15 -5.70 -7.14
C PHE A 31 9.58 -4.22 -7.10
N VAL A 32 9.21 -3.48 -6.05
CA VAL A 32 9.61 -2.08 -5.87
C VAL A 32 11.14 -1.96 -5.76
N SER A 33 11.77 -2.81 -4.94
CA SER A 33 13.23 -2.85 -4.79
C SER A 33 13.95 -3.16 -6.10
N ASP A 34 13.44 -4.10 -6.90
CA ASP A 34 14.05 -4.50 -8.18
C ASP A 34 13.91 -3.39 -9.25
N ALA A 35 12.75 -2.72 -9.30
CA ALA A 35 12.52 -1.58 -10.20
C ALA A 35 13.43 -0.40 -9.85
N GLU A 36 13.62 -0.14 -8.57
CA GLU A 36 14.52 0.90 -8.07
C GLU A 36 15.99 0.62 -8.42
N GLN A 37 16.44 -0.64 -8.37
CA GLN A 37 17.82 -0.99 -8.76
C GLN A 37 18.11 -0.81 -10.25
N GLN A 38 17.10 -0.98 -11.12
CA GLN A 38 17.26 -0.82 -12.58
C GLN A 38 17.46 0.62 -13.03
N GLU A 39 17.10 1.62 -12.21
CA GLU A 39 17.21 3.05 -12.53
C GLU A 39 18.59 3.66 -12.20
N THR A 40 19.59 2.88 -11.77
CA THR A 40 20.76 3.43 -11.05
C THR A 40 21.89 4.04 -11.90
N THR A 41 22.09 5.35 -11.72
CA THR A 41 23.41 6.01 -11.52
C THR A 41 23.66 6.20 -10.00
N LYS A 42 24.91 6.47 -9.58
CA LYS A 42 25.29 6.56 -8.14
C LYS A 42 24.53 7.60 -7.30
N HIS A 43 23.83 8.56 -7.93
CA HIS A 43 22.98 9.54 -7.22
C HIS A 43 21.62 8.96 -6.80
N ASP A 44 21.23 7.80 -7.34
CA ASP A 44 19.88 7.24 -7.15
C ASP A 44 19.72 6.42 -5.87
N VAL A 45 20.81 5.96 -5.25
CA VAL A 45 20.75 5.02 -4.11
C VAL A 45 20.05 5.63 -2.88
N VAL A 46 20.24 6.91 -2.58
CA VAL A 46 19.55 7.57 -1.45
C VAL A 46 18.06 7.74 -1.74
N HIS A 47 17.70 8.13 -2.96
CA HIS A 47 16.30 8.30 -3.39
C HIS A 47 15.54 6.97 -3.43
N ILE A 48 16.22 5.89 -3.85
CA ILE A 48 15.70 4.51 -3.83
C ILE A 48 15.35 4.08 -2.41
N ASN A 49 16.28 4.21 -1.46
CA ASN A 49 16.01 3.83 -0.07
C ASN A 49 14.86 4.64 0.55
N GLN A 50 14.75 5.92 0.19
CA GLN A 50 13.66 6.76 0.66
C GLN A 50 12.31 6.31 0.09
N ARG A 51 12.23 6.01 -1.20
CA ARG A 51 10.98 5.58 -1.86
C ARG A 51 10.53 4.20 -1.41
N TYR A 52 11.48 3.28 -1.18
CA TYR A 52 11.22 2.02 -0.50
C TYR A 52 10.63 2.24 0.90
N LEU A 53 11.24 3.10 1.70
CA LEU A 53 10.81 3.36 3.07
C LEU A 53 9.42 4.00 3.14
N GLU A 54 9.14 4.96 2.25
CA GLU A 54 7.83 5.59 2.12
C GLU A 54 6.76 4.57 1.72
N THR A 55 7.06 3.72 0.75
CA THR A 55 6.14 2.67 0.26
C THR A 55 5.86 1.62 1.34
N ALA A 56 6.90 1.14 2.01
CA ALA A 56 6.77 0.18 3.09
C ALA A 56 5.97 0.77 4.27
N SER A 57 6.26 2.02 4.65
CA SER A 57 5.55 2.73 5.72
C SER A 57 4.08 2.92 5.38
N LEU A 58 3.76 3.31 4.14
CA LEU A 58 2.39 3.46 3.67
C LEU A 58 1.63 2.12 3.70
N LEU A 59 2.26 1.03 3.24
CA LEU A 59 1.65 -0.30 3.27
C LEU A 59 1.30 -0.74 4.70
N VAL A 60 2.19 -0.49 5.65
CA VAL A 60 1.96 -0.74 7.08
C VAL A 60 0.82 0.13 7.61
N ALA A 61 0.85 1.44 7.33
CA ALA A 61 -0.17 2.38 7.76
C ALA A 61 -1.57 2.00 7.23
N MET A 62 -1.69 1.64 5.95
CA MET A 62 -2.95 1.17 5.36
C MET A 62 -3.44 -0.14 6.00
N SER A 63 -2.52 -1.06 6.28
CA SER A 63 -2.86 -2.32 6.97
C SER A 63 -3.40 -2.08 8.39
N LEU A 64 -2.78 -1.15 9.13
CA LEU A 64 -3.25 -0.73 10.45
C LEU A 64 -4.60 0.00 10.36
N TRP A 65 -4.75 0.93 9.41
CA TRP A 65 -6.00 1.65 9.16
C TRP A 65 -7.17 0.71 8.85
N HIS A 66 -6.93 -0.33 8.05
CA HIS A 66 -7.94 -1.32 7.71
C HIS A 66 -8.50 -2.06 8.95
N SER A 67 -7.76 -2.12 10.06
CA SER A 67 -8.23 -2.70 11.32
C SER A 67 -8.56 -1.66 12.39
N HIS A 68 -8.58 -0.37 12.03
CA HIS A 68 -8.79 0.73 12.96
C HIS A 68 -10.28 0.99 13.21
N SER A 69 -10.66 1.20 14.47
CA SER A 69 -12.06 1.36 14.91
C SER A 69 -12.76 2.62 14.36
N LEU A 70 -12.00 3.64 14.02
CA LEU A 70 -12.49 4.91 13.45
C LEU A 70 -12.66 4.89 11.92
N LYS A 71 -12.37 3.76 11.25
CA LYS A 71 -12.50 3.67 9.79
C LYS A 71 -13.97 3.78 9.40
N GLY A 72 -14.31 4.77 8.57
CA GLY A 72 -15.67 5.04 8.10
C GLY A 72 -16.53 5.90 9.06
N THR A 73 -16.00 6.33 10.20
CA THR A 73 -16.73 7.22 11.14
C THR A 73 -16.48 8.70 10.88
N LEU A 74 -15.43 9.03 10.12
CA LEU A 74 -15.09 10.40 9.74
C LEU A 74 -15.86 10.78 8.47
N ALA A 75 -16.44 11.98 8.45
CA ALA A 75 -17.09 12.51 7.26
C ALA A 75 -16.07 12.62 6.11
N SER A 76 -16.47 12.20 4.90
CA SER A 76 -15.66 12.45 3.71
C SER A 76 -15.55 13.95 3.50
N PRO A 77 -14.35 14.51 3.25
CA PRO A 77 -14.23 15.89 2.81
C PRO A 77 -15.04 16.07 1.51
N GLU A 78 -15.80 17.16 1.44
CA GLU A 78 -16.54 17.59 0.23
C GLU A 78 -15.60 18.02 -0.91
#